data_AF-A0A8J3RG35-F1
#
_entry.id   AF-A0A8J3RG35-F1
#
_cell.length_a   1.000
_cell.length_b   1.000
_cell.length_c   1.000
_cell.angle_alpha   90.00
_cell.angle_beta   90.00
_cell.angle_gamma   90.00
#
_symmetry.space_group_name_H-M   'P 1'
#
loop_
_entity.id
_entity.type
_entity.pdbx_description
1 polymer ?
#
loop_
_entity_poly.entity_id
_entity_poly.type
_entity_poly.pdbx_seq_one_letter_code
_entity_poly.pdbx_strand_id
1 'polypeptide(L)'
;MLPLAAGVLAATALVFGTATAGQADPKPSRSSLKKQLAGLEKKVDRLIADYNAKRVELTKARTAEQAARDRLTRAEADYDAMKRSVEDFASRQYQMSGPMPVPDLTTSALVYQMQQEQSLRLSRFDEARTERQRAAEAAKDLTDRLKSQASVVDDQREQAEKLIDEIKDKLDKLVPVAPGKRPGGSWAPELPTGADNITPRTLLMRTEVAENFDLRFPVGCYRSESSGEHPLGRACDFMMSSGGSMPTPEMKALGDAVAAWAIKNGSKLGVKYVIWRQQIYNLGWPGWRTMADRGGITANHYDHVHISMY
;
A
#
# COMPACT_ATOMS: atom_id res chain seq x y z
N MET A 1 -65.94 4.20 -69.43
CA MET A 1 -65.47 5.33 -68.60
C MET A 1 -65.18 4.81 -67.20
N LEU A 2 -63.90 4.71 -66.85
CA LEU A 2 -63.26 4.83 -65.51
C LEU A 2 -61.80 4.37 -65.68
N PRO A 3 -60.77 5.15 -65.32
CA PRO A 3 -59.37 4.73 -65.47
C PRO A 3 -58.89 3.99 -64.22
N LEU A 4 -58.13 2.90 -64.41
CA LEU A 4 -57.34 2.26 -63.35
C LEU A 4 -56.05 3.05 -63.13
N ALA A 5 -55.87 3.59 -61.92
CA ALA A 5 -54.63 4.20 -61.46
C ALA A 5 -53.69 3.11 -60.90
N ALA A 6 -52.46 3.08 -61.40
CA ALA A 6 -51.37 2.24 -60.90
C ALA A 6 -50.74 2.90 -59.66
N GLY A 7 -50.87 2.25 -58.49
CA GLY A 7 -50.18 2.62 -57.26
C GLY A 7 -48.86 1.85 -57.13
N VAL A 8 -47.74 2.58 -57.10
CA VAL A 8 -46.40 2.04 -56.83
C VAL A 8 -46.23 1.87 -55.32
N LEU A 9 -46.10 0.62 -54.86
CA LEU A 9 -45.73 0.28 -53.49
C LEU A 9 -44.20 0.29 -53.36
N ALA A 10 -43.66 1.32 -52.70
CA ALA A 10 -42.25 1.36 -52.30
C ALA A 10 -42.06 0.59 -50.99
N ALA A 11 -41.46 -0.59 -51.06
CA ALA A 11 -41.09 -1.39 -49.90
C ALA A 11 -39.84 -0.80 -49.24
N THR A 12 -40.01 -0.19 -48.06
CA THR A 12 -38.90 0.24 -47.19
C THR A 12 -38.42 -0.97 -46.38
N ALA A 13 -37.26 -1.53 -46.74
CA ALA A 13 -36.60 -2.57 -45.97
C ALA A 13 -35.94 -1.96 -44.72
N LEU A 14 -36.60 -2.08 -43.57
CA LEU A 14 -36.00 -1.85 -42.26
C LEU A 14 -35.04 -2.99 -41.94
N VAL A 15 -33.74 -2.74 -42.10
CA VAL A 15 -32.69 -3.64 -41.62
C VAL A 15 -32.58 -3.47 -40.11
N PHE A 16 -33.16 -4.40 -39.36
CA PHE A 16 -32.88 -4.55 -37.93
C PHE A 16 -31.46 -5.09 -37.77
N GLY A 17 -30.51 -4.21 -37.45
CA GLY A 17 -29.19 -4.61 -36.99
C GLY A 17 -29.33 -5.35 -35.67
N THR A 18 -28.90 -6.62 -35.64
CA THR A 18 -28.75 -7.38 -34.40
C THR A 18 -27.60 -6.76 -33.61
N ALA A 19 -27.93 -5.97 -32.59
CA ALA A 19 -26.95 -5.56 -31.59
C ALA A 19 -26.41 -6.83 -30.92
N THR A 20 -25.17 -7.20 -31.23
CA THR A 20 -24.43 -8.21 -30.48
C THR A 20 -24.23 -7.66 -29.08
N ALA A 21 -24.94 -8.23 -28.11
CA ALA A 21 -24.68 -7.97 -26.70
C ALA A 21 -23.19 -8.24 -26.45
N GLY A 22 -22.44 -7.21 -26.05
CA GLY A 22 -21.02 -7.32 -25.74
C GLY A 22 -20.83 -8.45 -24.72
N GLN A 23 -20.15 -9.52 -25.14
CA GLN A 23 -19.69 -10.55 -24.23
C GLN A 23 -18.70 -9.87 -23.28
N ALA A 24 -19.15 -9.61 -22.05
CA ALA A 24 -18.24 -9.30 -20.96
C ALA A 24 -17.27 -10.48 -20.83
N ASP A 25 -15.96 -10.21 -20.82
CA ASP A 25 -14.94 -11.24 -20.67
C ASP A 25 -15.28 -12.17 -19.50
N PRO A 26 -15.11 -13.49 -19.66
CA PRO A 26 -15.43 -14.45 -18.61
C PRO A 26 -14.63 -14.11 -17.35
N LYS A 27 -15.33 -14.01 -16.21
CA LYS A 27 -14.70 -13.77 -14.91
C LYS A 27 -13.54 -14.77 -14.71
N PRO A 28 -12.35 -14.32 -14.29
CA PRO A 28 -11.19 -15.20 -14.14
C PRO A 28 -11.48 -16.35 -13.17
N SER A 29 -11.07 -17.56 -13.55
CA SER A 29 -11.26 -18.75 -12.70
C SER A 29 -10.43 -18.66 -11.42
N ARG A 30 -10.85 -19.37 -10.35
CA ARG A 30 -10.15 -19.40 -9.06
C ARG A 30 -8.68 -19.82 -9.20
N SER A 31 -8.39 -20.81 -10.06
CA SER A 31 -7.02 -21.25 -10.38
C SER A 31 -6.20 -20.14 -11.07
N SER A 32 -6.82 -19.42 -12.02
CA SER A 32 -6.18 -18.27 -12.67
C SER A 32 -5.87 -17.15 -11.67
N LEU A 33 -6.81 -16.83 -10.77
CA LEU A 33 -6.61 -15.83 -9.71
C LEU A 33 -5.47 -16.21 -8.76
N LYS A 34 -5.40 -17.48 -8.31
CA LYS A 34 -4.29 -17.96 -7.47
C LYS A 34 -2.93 -17.83 -8.18
N LYS A 35 -2.85 -18.20 -9.47
CA LYS A 35 -1.62 -18.04 -10.26
C LYS A 35 -1.21 -16.57 -10.42
N GLN A 36 -2.18 -15.69 -10.67
CA GLN A 36 -1.94 -14.25 -10.76
C GLN A 36 -1.44 -13.68 -9.43
N LEU A 37 -2.04 -14.07 -8.31
CA LEU A 37 -1.62 -13.65 -6.97
C LEU A 37 -0.17 -14.05 -6.68
N ALA A 38 0.20 -15.31 -6.90
CA ALA A 38 1.58 -15.76 -6.72
C ALA A 38 2.59 -14.98 -7.59
N GLY A 39 2.16 -14.55 -8.79
CA GLY A 39 2.96 -13.69 -9.66
C GLY A 39 3.09 -12.26 -9.13
N LEU A 40 2.01 -11.69 -8.60
CA LEU A 40 2.00 -10.34 -8.01
C LEU A 40 2.77 -10.28 -6.70
N GLU A 41 2.66 -11.29 -5.84
CA GLU A 41 3.40 -11.41 -4.59
C GLU A 41 4.93 -11.37 -4.85
N LYS A 42 5.42 -12.14 -5.82
CA LYS A 42 6.84 -12.08 -6.20
C LYS A 42 7.27 -10.71 -6.72
N LYS A 43 6.37 -10.00 -7.43
CA LYS A 43 6.67 -8.65 -7.93
C LYS A 43 6.72 -7.63 -6.80
N VAL A 44 5.77 -7.69 -5.87
CA VAL A 44 5.72 -6.74 -4.75
C VAL A 44 6.89 -6.96 -3.80
N ASP A 45 7.29 -8.20 -3.53
CA ASP A 45 8.45 -8.50 -2.69
C ASP A 45 9.73 -7.92 -3.27
N ARG A 46 9.94 -8.10 -4.59
CA ARG A 46 11.09 -7.51 -5.28
C ARG A 46 11.06 -5.98 -5.23
N LEU A 47 9.90 -5.39 -5.46
CA LEU A 47 9.75 -3.94 -5.48
C LEU A 47 9.95 -3.33 -4.08
N ILE A 48 9.49 -3.99 -3.01
CA ILE A 48 9.72 -3.59 -1.63
C ILE A 48 11.22 -3.66 -1.29
N ALA A 49 11.90 -4.71 -1.71
CA ALA A 49 13.35 -4.83 -1.52
C ALA A 49 14.11 -3.70 -2.22
N ASP A 50 13.78 -3.44 -3.49
CA ASP A 50 14.37 -2.36 -4.28
C ASP A 50 14.08 -0.98 -3.66
N TYR A 51 12.82 -0.72 -3.27
CA TYR A 51 12.40 0.50 -2.59
C TYR A 51 13.20 0.74 -1.31
N ASN A 52 13.36 -0.28 -0.47
CA ASN A 52 14.13 -0.19 0.76
C ASN A 52 15.60 0.14 0.49
N ALA A 53 16.22 -0.50 -0.50
CA ALA A 53 17.58 -0.21 -0.91
C ALA A 53 17.73 1.24 -1.39
N LYS A 54 16.82 1.72 -2.25
CA LYS A 54 16.86 3.11 -2.72
C LYS A 54 16.60 4.14 -1.62
N ARG A 55 15.76 3.82 -0.63
CA ARG A 55 15.54 4.70 0.53
C ARG A 55 16.81 4.89 1.36
N VAL A 56 17.61 3.83 1.52
CA VAL A 56 18.91 3.91 2.19
C VAL A 56 19.88 4.78 1.37
N GLU A 57 19.95 4.58 0.06
CA GLU A 57 20.78 5.42 -0.83
C GLU A 57 20.34 6.88 -0.83
N LEU A 58 19.03 7.15 -0.84
CA LEU A 58 18.49 8.51 -0.73
C LEU A 58 18.89 9.18 0.58
N THR A 59 18.96 8.43 1.67
CA THR A 59 19.39 8.95 2.98
C THR A 59 20.87 9.35 2.96
N LYS A 60 21.72 8.52 2.34
CA LYS A 60 23.15 8.86 2.12
C LYS A 60 23.28 10.10 1.22
N ALA A 61 22.51 10.16 0.14
CA ALA A 61 22.51 11.29 -0.79
C ALA A 61 22.08 12.60 -0.11
N ARG A 62 21.07 12.58 0.77
CA ARG A 62 20.67 13.74 1.59
C ARG A 62 21.81 14.22 2.50
N THR A 63 22.54 13.28 3.10
CA THR A 63 23.68 13.61 3.96
C THR A 63 24.80 14.26 3.15
N ALA A 64 25.11 13.72 1.96
CA ALA A 64 26.12 14.28 1.06
C ALA A 64 25.71 15.67 0.52
N GLU A 65 24.44 15.85 0.18
CA GLU A 65 23.88 17.14 -0.28
C GLU A 65 23.97 18.20 0.82
N GLN A 66 23.60 17.86 2.06
CA GLN A 66 23.75 18.76 3.20
C GLN A 66 25.22 19.15 3.41
N ALA A 67 26.13 18.19 3.38
CA ALA A 67 27.56 18.47 3.53
C ALA A 67 28.10 19.38 2.41
N ALA A 68 27.58 19.24 1.19
CA ALA A 68 27.94 20.11 0.07
C ALA A 68 27.37 21.54 0.22
N ARG A 69 26.14 21.69 0.71
CA ARG A 69 25.57 23.01 1.07
C ARG A 69 26.38 23.70 2.16
N ASP A 70 26.78 22.96 3.19
CA ASP A 70 27.60 23.49 4.28
C ASP A 70 28.98 23.91 3.75
N ARG A 71 29.57 23.14 2.82
CA ARG A 71 30.83 23.50 2.14
C ARG A 71 30.68 24.77 1.31
N LEU A 72 29.60 24.90 0.54
CA LEU A 72 29.32 26.11 -0.24
C LEU A 72 29.22 27.33 0.69
N THR A 73 28.46 27.23 1.78
CA THR A 73 28.30 28.30 2.76
C THR A 73 29.65 28.77 3.32
N ARG A 74 30.54 27.82 3.65
CA ARG A 74 31.91 28.14 4.11
C ARG A 74 32.74 28.81 3.01
N ALA A 75 32.71 28.27 1.80
CA ALA A 75 33.47 28.81 0.67
C ALA A 75 33.00 30.22 0.26
N GLU A 76 31.71 30.52 0.39
CA GLU A 76 31.16 31.87 0.21
C GLU A 76 31.68 32.84 1.28
N ALA A 77 31.67 32.43 2.55
CA ALA A 77 32.21 33.23 3.64
C ALA A 77 33.71 33.52 3.49
N ASP A 78 34.50 32.50 3.11
CA ASP A 78 35.93 32.64 2.86
C ASP A 78 36.20 33.55 1.66
N TYR A 79 35.45 33.41 0.57
CA TYR A 79 35.53 34.29 -0.58
C TYR A 79 35.24 35.75 -0.21
N ASP A 80 34.18 36.00 0.56
CA ASP A 80 33.82 37.35 0.99
C ASP A 80 34.87 37.96 1.92
N ALA A 81 35.47 37.16 2.81
CA ALA A 81 36.57 37.61 3.67
C ALA A 81 37.82 37.97 2.84
N MET A 82 38.20 37.13 1.89
CA MET A 82 39.34 37.40 1.00
C MET A 82 39.08 38.59 0.09
N LYS A 83 37.84 38.76 -0.41
CA LYS A 83 37.43 39.91 -1.20
C LYS A 83 37.64 41.21 -0.42
N ARG A 84 37.13 41.28 0.82
CA ARG A 84 37.33 42.44 1.70
C ARG A 84 38.82 42.71 1.96
N SER A 85 39.62 41.67 2.16
CA SER A 85 41.07 41.84 2.35
C SER A 85 41.77 42.45 1.13
N VAL A 86 41.34 42.11 -0.09
CA VAL A 86 41.89 42.68 -1.33
C VAL A 86 41.44 44.14 -1.50
N GLU A 87 40.17 44.43 -1.21
CA GLU A 87 39.61 45.79 -1.24
C GLU A 87 40.32 46.73 -0.24
N ASP A 88 40.52 46.28 1.00
CA ASP A 88 41.25 47.02 2.04
C ASP A 88 42.69 47.30 1.62
N PHE A 89 43.36 46.31 1.02
CA PHE A 89 44.73 46.46 0.53
C PHE A 89 44.80 47.50 -0.60
N ALA A 90 43.89 47.44 -1.57
CA ALA A 90 43.81 48.41 -2.66
C ALA A 90 43.56 49.83 -2.15
N SER A 91 42.66 50.00 -1.17
CA SER A 91 42.38 51.29 -0.54
C SER A 91 43.60 51.86 0.19
N ARG A 92 44.33 51.04 0.95
CA ARG A 92 45.56 51.48 1.64
C ARG A 92 46.66 51.87 0.65
N GLN A 93 46.83 51.10 -0.42
CA GLN A 93 47.82 51.42 -1.46
C GLN A 93 47.49 52.75 -2.16
N TYR A 94 46.21 53.03 -2.41
CA TYR A 94 45.76 54.31 -2.96
C TYR A 94 46.08 55.48 -2.01
N GLN A 95 45.85 55.32 -0.71
CA GLN A 95 46.17 56.35 0.30
C GLN A 95 47.68 56.60 0.45
N MET A 96 48.51 55.59 0.20
CA MET A 96 49.98 55.66 0.29
C MET A 96 50.65 56.19 -0.98
N SER A 97 49.91 56.54 -2.03
CA SER A 97 50.44 57.02 -3.33
C SER A 97 51.03 58.44 -3.31
N GLY A 98 51.43 58.95 -2.15
CA GLY A 98 52.24 60.16 -1.99
C GLY A 98 53.71 59.96 -2.42
N PRO A 99 54.54 61.03 -2.49
CA PRO A 99 55.90 60.96 -3.01
C PRO A 99 56.72 59.86 -2.32
N MET A 100 57.15 58.87 -3.11
CA MET A 100 57.91 57.72 -2.63
C MET A 100 59.25 58.17 -2.03
N PRO A 101 59.63 57.70 -0.84
CA PRO A 101 60.95 57.97 -0.27
C PRO A 101 62.04 57.36 -1.18
N VAL A 102 63.17 58.06 -1.31
CA VAL A 102 64.33 57.58 -2.08
C VAL A 102 64.81 56.22 -1.56
N PRO A 103 65.13 55.24 -2.43
CA PRO A 103 65.44 53.88 -1.98
C PRO A 103 66.77 53.79 -1.21
N ASP A 104 66.72 53.31 0.02
CA ASP A 104 67.83 52.75 0.83
C ASP A 104 67.70 51.20 0.92
N LEU A 105 68.79 50.51 1.29
CA LEU A 105 68.86 49.07 1.59
C LEU A 105 67.74 48.59 2.54
N THR A 106 67.36 49.40 3.53
CA THR A 106 66.25 49.05 4.45
C THR A 106 64.88 49.16 3.78
N THR A 107 64.67 50.19 2.96
CA THR A 107 63.41 50.41 2.24
C THR A 107 63.19 49.41 1.10
N SER A 108 64.25 48.90 0.47
CA SER A 108 64.17 47.92 -0.61
C SER A 108 63.77 46.52 -0.12
N ALA A 109 64.25 46.09 1.05
CA ALA A 109 63.78 44.87 1.70
C ALA A 109 62.28 44.94 2.06
N LEU A 110 61.83 46.10 2.53
CA LEU A 110 60.42 46.35 2.87
C LEU A 110 59.51 46.30 1.63
N VAL A 111 59.94 46.92 0.52
CA VAL A 111 59.22 46.90 -0.77
C VAL A 111 59.12 45.46 -1.31
N TYR A 112 60.19 44.67 -1.22
CA TYR A 112 60.16 43.26 -1.64
C TYR A 112 59.18 42.43 -0.81
N GLN A 113 59.17 42.62 0.51
CA GLN A 113 58.22 41.95 1.41
C GLN A 113 56.76 42.31 1.08
N MET A 114 56.48 43.59 0.79
CA MET A 114 55.14 44.04 0.39
C MET A 114 54.68 43.40 -0.94
N GLN A 115 55.58 43.28 -1.93
CA GLN A 115 55.28 42.62 -3.20
C GLN A 115 54.94 41.14 -3.03
N GLN A 116 55.69 40.43 -2.19
CA GLN A 116 55.41 39.03 -1.86
C GLN A 116 54.05 38.87 -1.17
N GLU A 117 53.75 39.74 -0.21
CA GLU A 117 52.47 39.73 0.51
C GLU A 117 51.27 39.99 -0.44
N GLN A 118 51.44 40.92 -1.39
CA GLN A 118 50.43 41.21 -2.42
C GLN A 118 50.18 40.00 -3.33
N SER A 119 51.25 39.35 -3.81
CA SER A 119 51.14 38.14 -4.64
C SER A 119 50.41 37.01 -3.93
N LEU A 120 50.75 36.76 -2.65
CA LEU A 120 50.10 35.75 -1.83
C LEU A 120 48.62 36.05 -1.58
N ARG A 121 48.24 37.32 -1.33
CA ARG A 121 46.83 37.71 -1.17
C ARG A 121 46.02 37.44 -2.44
N LEU A 122 46.55 37.81 -3.60
CA LEU A 122 45.89 37.59 -4.89
C LEU A 122 45.74 36.10 -5.18
N SER A 123 46.76 35.28 -4.90
CA SER A 123 46.68 33.81 -5.02
C SER A 123 45.57 33.24 -4.13
N ARG A 124 45.54 33.63 -2.84
CA ARG A 124 44.50 33.16 -1.90
C ARG A 124 43.09 33.58 -2.31
N PHE A 125 42.94 34.78 -2.86
CA PHE A 125 41.65 35.23 -3.38
C PHE A 125 41.19 34.40 -4.60
N ASP A 126 42.10 34.10 -5.53
CA ASP A 126 41.80 33.26 -6.68
C ASP A 126 41.48 31.80 -6.28
N GLU A 127 42.20 31.26 -5.30
CA GLU A 127 41.91 29.97 -4.68
C GLU A 127 40.52 29.95 -4.03
N ALA A 128 40.18 30.96 -3.23
CA ALA A 128 38.86 31.09 -2.60
C ALA A 128 37.73 31.25 -3.63
N ARG A 129 37.97 32.02 -4.69
CA ARG A 129 37.03 32.16 -5.82
C ARG A 129 36.79 30.82 -6.51
N THR A 130 37.85 30.08 -6.81
CA THR A 130 37.79 28.78 -7.46
C THR A 130 37.07 27.75 -6.58
N GLU A 131 37.38 27.73 -5.29
CA GLU A 131 36.73 26.83 -4.32
C GLU A 131 35.23 27.15 -4.18
N ARG A 132 34.85 28.43 -4.08
CA ARG A 132 33.43 28.83 -4.08
C ARG A 132 32.70 28.35 -5.33
N GLN A 133 33.32 28.51 -6.50
CA GLN A 133 32.70 28.04 -7.76
C GLN A 133 32.53 26.52 -7.76
N ARG A 134 33.56 25.76 -7.38
CA ARG A 134 33.49 24.29 -7.29
C ARG A 134 32.45 23.82 -6.28
N ALA A 135 32.39 24.46 -5.12
CA ALA A 135 31.40 24.14 -4.09
C ALA A 135 29.97 24.43 -4.57
N ALA A 136 29.77 25.51 -5.33
CA ALA A 136 28.46 25.87 -5.90
C ALA A 136 28.01 24.85 -6.95
N GLU A 137 28.90 24.46 -7.85
CA GLU A 137 28.65 23.44 -8.87
C GLU A 137 28.33 22.07 -8.23
N ALA A 138 29.11 21.66 -7.22
CA ALA A 138 28.90 20.41 -6.50
C ALA A 138 27.58 20.39 -5.71
N ALA A 139 27.24 21.47 -5.00
CA ALA A 139 25.98 21.58 -4.27
C ALA A 139 24.77 21.54 -5.21
N LYS A 140 24.87 22.21 -6.36
CA LYS A 140 23.82 22.17 -7.40
C LYS A 140 23.65 20.77 -7.98
N ASP A 141 24.73 20.11 -8.41
CA ASP A 141 24.69 18.76 -8.97
C ASP A 141 24.11 17.75 -7.96
N LEU A 142 24.51 17.82 -6.70
CA LEU A 142 23.95 16.96 -5.65
C LEU A 142 22.47 17.25 -5.37
N THR A 143 22.04 18.51 -5.41
CA THR A 143 20.62 18.88 -5.27
C THR A 143 19.79 18.29 -6.43
N ASP A 144 20.27 18.42 -7.66
CA ASP A 144 19.60 17.90 -8.86
C ASP A 144 19.52 16.36 -8.82
N ARG A 145 20.60 15.68 -8.43
CA ARG A 145 20.64 14.22 -8.22
C ARG A 145 19.71 13.79 -7.09
N LEU A 146 19.68 14.51 -5.98
CA LEU A 146 18.80 14.20 -4.86
C LEU A 146 17.33 14.27 -5.27
N LYS A 147 16.95 15.30 -6.05
CA LYS A 147 15.59 15.45 -6.58
C LYS A 147 15.19 14.27 -7.47
N SER A 148 16.06 13.87 -8.40
CA SER A 148 15.79 12.72 -9.28
C SER A 148 15.70 11.40 -8.51
N GLN A 149 16.60 11.16 -7.55
CA GLN A 149 16.56 9.97 -6.70
C GLN A 149 15.30 9.92 -5.82
N ALA A 150 14.87 11.06 -5.27
CA ALA A 150 13.65 11.16 -4.49
C ALA A 150 12.42 10.79 -5.34
N SER A 151 12.31 11.34 -6.56
CA SER A 151 11.23 11.00 -7.50
C SER A 151 11.17 9.50 -7.78
N VAL A 152 12.32 8.86 -8.02
CA VAL A 152 12.37 7.42 -8.30
C VAL A 152 11.92 6.58 -7.09
N VAL A 153 12.26 7.00 -5.87
CA VAL A 153 11.81 6.33 -4.64
C VAL A 153 10.30 6.48 -4.46
N ASP A 154 9.76 7.67 -4.74
CA ASP A 154 8.32 7.93 -4.65
C ASP A 154 7.53 7.13 -5.69
N ASP A 155 8.00 7.08 -6.95
CA ASP A 155 7.38 6.28 -8.01
C ASP A 155 7.37 4.78 -7.67
N GLN A 156 8.44 4.26 -7.08
CA GLN A 156 8.50 2.87 -6.62
C GLN A 156 7.52 2.60 -5.48
N ARG A 157 7.33 3.56 -4.57
CA ARG A 157 6.34 3.45 -3.50
C ARG A 157 4.94 3.35 -4.07
N GLU A 158 4.58 4.24 -5.00
CA GLU A 158 3.27 4.24 -5.65
C GLU A 158 3.01 2.94 -6.42
N GLN A 159 4.01 2.42 -7.14
CA GLN A 159 3.90 1.14 -7.82
C GLN A 159 3.69 -0.02 -6.84
N ALA A 160 4.37 -0.01 -5.69
CA ALA A 160 4.18 -1.04 -4.66
C ALA A 160 2.78 -0.97 -4.07
N GLU A 161 2.30 0.23 -3.73
CA GLU A 161 0.94 0.46 -3.23
C GLU A 161 -0.12 -0.05 -4.23
N LYS A 162 0.01 0.26 -5.52
CA LYS A 162 -0.89 -0.23 -6.57
C LYS A 162 -0.90 -1.76 -6.69
N LEU A 163 0.26 -2.42 -6.64
CA LEU A 163 0.34 -3.87 -6.68
C LEU A 163 -0.29 -4.51 -5.44
N ILE A 164 -0.08 -3.92 -4.26
CA ILE A 164 -0.71 -4.37 -3.01
C ILE A 164 -2.24 -4.29 -3.13
N ASP A 165 -2.76 -3.20 -3.67
CA ASP A 165 -4.21 -3.05 -3.86
C ASP A 165 -4.76 -4.02 -4.91
N GLU A 166 -4.02 -4.27 -5.99
CA GLU A 166 -4.39 -5.33 -6.96
C GLU A 166 -4.43 -6.72 -6.31
N ILE A 167 -3.45 -7.03 -5.44
CA ILE A 167 -3.43 -8.28 -4.66
C ILE A 167 -4.67 -8.37 -3.77
N LYS A 168 -4.99 -7.31 -3.01
CA LYS A 168 -6.19 -7.27 -2.16
C LYS A 168 -7.46 -7.51 -2.96
N ASP A 169 -7.61 -6.85 -4.11
CA ASP A 169 -8.76 -7.02 -5.00
C ASP A 169 -8.90 -8.45 -5.53
N LYS A 170 -7.79 -9.09 -5.90
CA LYS A 170 -7.80 -10.47 -6.38
C LYS A 170 -8.09 -11.46 -5.24
N LEU A 171 -7.54 -11.24 -4.04
CA LEU A 171 -7.87 -12.02 -2.85
C LEU A 171 -9.36 -11.93 -2.54
N ASP A 172 -9.93 -10.73 -2.59
CA ASP A 172 -11.36 -10.53 -2.38
C ASP A 172 -12.22 -11.20 -3.45
N LYS A 173 -11.74 -11.35 -4.69
CA LYS A 173 -12.42 -12.09 -5.76
C LYS A 173 -12.34 -13.61 -5.60
N LEU A 174 -11.46 -14.14 -4.75
CA LEU A 174 -11.39 -15.59 -4.50
C LEU A 174 -12.58 -16.10 -3.71
N VAL A 175 -13.20 -15.27 -2.86
CA VAL A 175 -14.40 -15.66 -2.11
C VAL A 175 -15.64 -15.38 -2.96
N PRO A 176 -16.38 -16.41 -3.38
CA PRO A 176 -17.56 -16.23 -4.22
C PRO A 176 -18.70 -15.53 -3.47
N VAL A 177 -19.60 -14.92 -4.24
CA VAL A 177 -20.89 -14.46 -3.71
C VAL A 177 -21.83 -15.66 -3.68
N ALA A 178 -22.38 -15.95 -2.50
CA ALA A 178 -23.34 -17.03 -2.30
C ALA A 178 -24.59 -16.86 -3.17
N PRO A 179 -25.26 -17.96 -3.56
CA PRO A 179 -26.52 -17.89 -4.27
C PRO A 179 -27.60 -17.18 -3.44
N GLY A 180 -28.62 -16.66 -4.13
CA GLY A 180 -29.78 -16.05 -3.46
C GLY A 180 -29.58 -14.62 -2.95
N LYS A 181 -28.43 -13.97 -3.19
CA LYS A 181 -28.24 -12.55 -2.86
C LYS A 181 -29.15 -11.66 -3.72
N ARG A 182 -29.99 -10.84 -3.08
CA ARG A 182 -30.94 -9.93 -3.77
C ARG A 182 -30.36 -8.52 -3.94
N PRO A 183 -30.84 -7.71 -4.90
CA PRO A 183 -30.39 -6.33 -5.14
C PRO A 183 -30.49 -5.36 -3.94
N GLY A 184 -31.21 -5.69 -2.87
CA GLY A 184 -31.27 -4.92 -1.62
C GLY A 184 -30.41 -5.45 -0.47
N GLY A 185 -29.48 -6.37 -0.73
CA GLY A 185 -28.60 -6.96 0.29
C GLY A 185 -29.24 -8.07 1.15
N SER A 186 -30.56 -8.23 1.07
CA SER A 186 -31.29 -9.39 1.63
C SER A 186 -31.00 -10.69 0.87
N TRP A 187 -31.39 -11.81 1.45
CA TRP A 187 -31.16 -13.14 0.92
C TRP A 187 -32.46 -13.88 0.65
N ALA A 188 -32.50 -14.64 -0.46
CA ALA A 188 -33.58 -15.57 -0.74
C ALA A 188 -33.54 -16.73 0.27
N PRO A 189 -34.72 -17.25 0.69
CA PRO A 189 -34.78 -18.43 1.52
C PRO A 189 -34.27 -19.65 0.74
N GLU A 190 -33.60 -20.56 1.45
CA GLU A 190 -33.05 -21.79 0.91
C GLU A 190 -33.48 -22.96 1.80
N LEU A 191 -33.88 -24.07 1.18
CA LEU A 191 -34.14 -25.31 1.90
C LEU A 191 -32.84 -26.10 2.08
N PRO A 192 -32.66 -26.80 3.21
CA PRO A 192 -31.61 -27.79 3.35
C PRO A 192 -31.70 -28.87 2.29
N THR A 193 -30.55 -29.31 1.78
CA THR A 193 -30.48 -30.36 0.75
C THR A 193 -29.25 -31.24 0.96
N GLY A 194 -29.22 -32.40 0.30
CA GLY A 194 -28.10 -33.33 0.35
C GLY A 194 -28.00 -34.14 1.64
N ALA A 195 -27.00 -35.02 1.72
CA ALA A 195 -26.81 -35.94 2.85
C ALA A 195 -26.50 -35.22 4.18
N ASP A 196 -25.91 -34.02 4.11
CA ASP A 196 -25.55 -33.22 5.28
C ASP A 196 -26.73 -32.40 5.83
N ASN A 197 -27.86 -32.36 5.11
CA ASN A 197 -29.06 -31.58 5.46
C ASN A 197 -28.76 -30.12 5.82
N ILE A 198 -27.96 -29.45 4.99
CA ILE A 198 -27.61 -28.02 5.12
C ILE A 198 -28.05 -27.24 3.88
N THR A 199 -28.22 -25.93 4.02
CA THR A 199 -28.54 -25.08 2.86
C THR A 199 -27.32 -24.96 1.92
N PRO A 200 -27.53 -24.69 0.61
CA PRO A 200 -26.45 -24.42 -0.34
C PRO A 200 -25.48 -23.33 0.14
N ARG A 201 -25.99 -22.28 0.80
CA ARG A 201 -25.17 -21.22 1.37
C ARG A 201 -24.31 -21.68 2.54
N THR A 202 -24.87 -22.48 3.46
CA THR A 202 -24.10 -23.07 4.57
C THR A 202 -23.01 -24.01 4.05
N LEU A 203 -23.32 -24.81 3.02
CA LEU A 203 -22.35 -25.67 2.35
C LEU A 203 -21.20 -24.83 1.77
N LEU A 204 -21.51 -23.76 1.04
CA LEU A 204 -20.49 -22.88 0.47
C LEU A 204 -19.61 -22.25 1.56
N MET A 205 -20.22 -21.73 2.63
CA MET A 205 -19.49 -21.15 3.76
C MET A 205 -18.56 -22.19 4.40
N ARG A 206 -19.05 -23.40 4.69
CA ARG A 206 -18.23 -24.50 5.24
C ARG A 206 -17.06 -24.86 4.34
N THR A 207 -17.30 -25.00 3.03
CA THR A 207 -16.27 -25.33 2.04
C THR A 207 -15.21 -24.24 1.98
N GLU A 208 -15.61 -22.97 1.91
CA GLU A 208 -14.65 -21.86 1.87
C GLU A 208 -13.84 -21.76 3.17
N VAL A 209 -14.42 -22.00 4.35
CA VAL A 209 -13.62 -22.08 5.59
C VAL A 209 -12.63 -23.24 5.52
N ALA A 210 -13.06 -24.44 5.12
CA ALA A 210 -12.18 -25.61 5.04
C ALA A 210 -11.04 -25.45 4.01
N GLU A 211 -11.24 -24.66 2.95
CA GLU A 211 -10.20 -24.39 1.95
C GLU A 211 -9.23 -23.28 2.36
N ASN A 212 -9.63 -22.38 3.26
CA ASN A 212 -8.79 -21.27 3.73
C ASN A 212 -8.05 -21.59 5.04
N PHE A 213 -8.47 -22.62 5.78
CA PHE A 213 -7.98 -22.93 7.11
C PHE A 213 -7.71 -24.42 7.31
N ASP A 214 -6.61 -24.73 8.01
CA ASP A 214 -6.28 -26.08 8.47
C ASP A 214 -7.17 -26.47 9.66
N LEU A 215 -8.38 -26.96 9.37
CA LEU A 215 -9.34 -27.39 10.39
C LEU A 215 -8.93 -28.74 10.98
N ARG A 216 -8.56 -28.74 12.27
CA ARG A 216 -8.03 -29.91 12.97
C ARG A 216 -9.08 -30.73 13.72
N PHE A 217 -10.30 -30.21 13.82
CA PHE A 217 -11.41 -30.86 14.49
C PHE A 217 -12.64 -30.88 13.55
N PRO A 218 -13.61 -31.77 13.79
CA PRO A 218 -14.82 -31.85 12.98
C PRO A 218 -15.62 -30.54 12.98
N VAL A 219 -16.34 -30.30 11.88
CA VAL A 219 -17.30 -29.19 11.79
C VAL A 219 -18.71 -29.74 11.99
N GLY A 220 -19.41 -29.25 13.02
CA GLY A 220 -20.77 -29.67 13.33
C GLY A 220 -21.79 -28.71 12.71
N CYS A 221 -22.53 -29.14 11.68
CA CYS A 221 -23.56 -28.31 11.06
C CYS A 221 -24.97 -28.75 11.46
N TYR A 222 -25.70 -29.46 10.60
CA TYR A 222 -27.05 -29.90 10.93
C TYR A 222 -27.08 -30.83 12.15
N ARG A 223 -28.02 -30.58 13.04
CA ARG A 223 -28.43 -31.50 14.12
C ARG A 223 -29.91 -31.32 14.43
N SER A 224 -30.58 -32.42 14.77
CA SER A 224 -32.01 -32.43 15.06
C SER A 224 -32.25 -31.86 16.46
N GLU A 225 -32.69 -30.60 16.52
CA GLU A 225 -32.96 -29.84 17.75
C GLU A 225 -34.25 -29.03 17.58
N SER A 226 -34.82 -28.57 18.69
CA SER A 226 -36.11 -27.86 18.69
C SER A 226 -36.03 -26.38 18.32
N SER A 227 -34.83 -25.78 18.30
CA SER A 227 -34.67 -24.35 18.06
C SER A 227 -33.27 -24.01 17.51
N GLY A 228 -33.13 -22.78 17.01
CA GLY A 228 -31.86 -22.26 16.48
C GLY A 228 -31.65 -22.55 14.98
N GLU A 229 -30.47 -22.22 14.49
CA GLU A 229 -30.13 -22.28 13.06
C GLU A 229 -29.57 -23.65 12.62
N HIS A 230 -29.05 -24.45 13.55
CA HIS A 230 -28.59 -25.82 13.29
C HIS A 230 -29.69 -26.75 12.73
N PRO A 231 -30.89 -26.86 13.33
CA PRO A 231 -31.96 -27.72 12.79
C PRO A 231 -32.52 -27.22 11.46
N LEU A 232 -32.24 -25.96 11.10
CA LEU A 232 -32.61 -25.36 9.83
C LEU A 232 -31.52 -25.53 8.75
N GLY A 233 -30.40 -26.21 9.07
CA GLY A 233 -29.28 -26.36 8.15
C GLY A 233 -28.54 -25.05 7.85
N ARG A 234 -28.69 -24.03 8.70
CA ARG A 234 -28.18 -22.67 8.53
C ARG A 234 -27.06 -22.30 9.50
N ALA A 235 -26.45 -23.26 10.17
CA ALA A 235 -25.32 -23.02 11.04
C ALA A 235 -24.28 -24.13 11.00
N CYS A 236 -23.03 -23.76 11.32
CA CYS A 236 -21.95 -24.68 11.60
C CYS A 236 -21.10 -24.20 12.78
N ASP A 237 -20.66 -25.16 13.59
CA ASP A 237 -19.69 -25.03 14.67
C ASP A 237 -18.33 -25.53 14.18
N PHE A 238 -17.36 -24.62 14.06
CA PHE A 238 -15.98 -24.93 13.69
C PHE A 238 -15.18 -25.16 14.97
N MET A 239 -14.96 -26.43 15.30
CA MET A 239 -14.34 -26.82 16.56
C MET A 239 -12.85 -26.43 16.62
N MET A 240 -12.44 -25.83 17.74
CA MET A 240 -11.06 -25.45 18.05
C MET A 240 -10.44 -26.36 19.12
N SER A 241 -11.21 -27.28 19.68
CA SER A 241 -10.76 -28.33 20.58
C SER A 241 -11.73 -29.50 20.57
N SER A 242 -11.43 -30.56 21.31
CA SER A 242 -12.43 -31.55 21.69
C SER A 242 -13.51 -30.85 22.53
N GLY A 243 -14.78 -30.94 22.09
CA GLY A 243 -15.90 -30.24 22.73
C GLY A 243 -15.90 -30.35 24.25
N GLY A 244 -16.20 -29.23 24.92
CA GLY A 244 -16.19 -29.10 26.37
C GLY A 244 -14.82 -28.80 26.98
N SER A 245 -13.75 -28.69 26.17
CA SER A 245 -12.40 -28.37 26.62
C SER A 245 -11.94 -27.01 26.12
N MET A 246 -11.00 -26.37 26.82
CA MET A 246 -10.44 -25.11 26.32
C MET A 246 -9.46 -25.40 25.16
N PRO A 247 -9.51 -24.61 24.07
CA PRO A 247 -8.53 -24.70 22.99
C PRO A 247 -7.13 -24.28 23.45
N THR A 248 -6.10 -24.86 22.82
CA THR A 248 -4.71 -24.41 22.98
C THR A 248 -4.55 -22.96 22.49
N PRO A 249 -3.45 -22.25 22.81
CA PRO A 249 -3.20 -20.92 22.26
C PRO A 249 -3.23 -20.88 20.73
N GLU A 250 -2.67 -21.89 20.06
CA GLU A 250 -2.62 -21.99 18.61
C GLU A 250 -4.02 -22.16 18.02
N MET A 251 -4.85 -23.01 18.63
CA MET A 251 -6.22 -23.21 18.19
C MET A 251 -7.12 -22.00 18.47
N LYS A 252 -6.83 -21.22 19.52
CA LYS A 252 -7.48 -19.92 19.73
C LYS A 252 -7.17 -18.94 18.61
N ALA A 253 -5.89 -18.85 18.20
CA ALA A 253 -5.49 -18.01 17.08
C ALA A 253 -6.16 -18.44 15.77
N LEU A 254 -6.31 -19.75 15.54
CA LEU A 254 -7.10 -20.27 14.42
C LEU A 254 -8.56 -19.83 14.51
N GLY A 255 -9.20 -19.97 15.67
CA GLY A 255 -10.58 -19.53 15.88
C GLY A 255 -10.77 -18.03 15.69
N ASP A 256 -9.84 -17.21 16.19
CA ASP A 256 -9.83 -15.76 15.97
C ASP A 256 -9.76 -15.45 14.45
N ALA A 257 -8.92 -16.17 13.70
CA ALA A 257 -8.78 -16.00 12.25
C ALA A 257 -10.04 -16.43 11.47
N VAL A 258 -10.64 -17.57 11.84
CA VAL A 258 -11.90 -18.06 11.23
C VAL A 258 -13.04 -17.07 11.48
N ALA A 259 -13.19 -16.59 12.72
CA ALA A 259 -14.23 -15.61 13.07
C ALA A 259 -14.04 -14.29 12.30
N ALA A 260 -12.81 -13.77 12.23
CA ALA A 260 -12.50 -12.55 11.48
C ALA A 260 -12.76 -12.72 9.97
N TRP A 261 -12.40 -13.86 9.39
CA TRP A 261 -12.65 -14.16 7.98
C TRP A 261 -14.15 -14.26 7.68
N ALA A 262 -14.92 -14.89 8.55
CA ALA A 262 -16.37 -15.01 8.41
C ALA A 262 -17.06 -13.64 8.46
N ILE A 263 -16.61 -12.75 9.36
CA ILE A 263 -17.09 -11.37 9.44
C ILE A 263 -16.72 -10.59 8.17
N LYS A 264 -15.45 -10.64 7.74
CA LYS A 264 -14.96 -9.94 6.54
C LYS A 264 -15.76 -10.34 5.29
N ASN A 265 -16.02 -11.64 5.13
CA ASN A 265 -16.67 -12.19 3.93
C ASN A 265 -18.18 -12.36 4.06
N GLY A 266 -18.76 -12.08 5.23
CA GLY A 266 -20.14 -12.46 5.51
C GLY A 266 -21.17 -11.74 4.64
N SER A 267 -20.87 -10.56 4.09
CA SER A 267 -21.72 -9.88 3.11
C SER A 267 -21.76 -10.59 1.75
N LYS A 268 -20.72 -11.35 1.39
CA LYS A 268 -20.65 -12.16 0.18
C LYS A 268 -21.28 -13.53 0.41
N LEU A 269 -21.11 -14.09 1.61
CA LEU A 269 -21.54 -15.45 1.94
C LEU A 269 -22.93 -15.51 2.57
N GLY A 270 -23.50 -14.38 3.01
CA GLY A 270 -24.79 -14.31 3.70
C GLY A 270 -24.74 -14.81 5.14
N VAL A 271 -23.65 -14.48 5.83
CA VAL A 271 -23.51 -14.71 7.28
C VAL A 271 -24.43 -13.74 8.03
N LYS A 272 -25.21 -14.28 8.96
CA LYS A 272 -26.12 -13.56 9.85
C LYS A 272 -25.38 -13.06 11.08
N TYR A 273 -24.71 -13.96 11.79
CA TYR A 273 -23.87 -13.64 12.94
C TYR A 273 -22.78 -14.69 13.16
N VAL A 274 -21.75 -14.29 13.92
CA VAL A 274 -20.66 -15.14 14.39
C VAL A 274 -20.63 -15.09 15.92
N ILE A 275 -20.45 -16.23 16.58
CA ILE A 275 -20.21 -16.31 18.02
C ILE A 275 -18.86 -16.95 18.26
N TRP A 276 -18.04 -16.32 19.10
CA TRP A 276 -16.73 -16.83 19.49
C TRP A 276 -16.35 -16.28 20.86
N ARG A 277 -15.84 -17.15 21.75
CA ARG A 277 -15.33 -16.79 23.08
C ARG A 277 -16.30 -15.92 23.89
N GLN A 278 -17.55 -16.37 23.99
CA GLN A 278 -18.66 -15.71 24.70
C GLN A 278 -19.02 -14.32 24.16
N GLN A 279 -18.69 -14.04 22.89
CA GLN A 279 -19.05 -12.81 22.23
C GLN A 279 -19.80 -13.10 20.94
N ILE A 280 -20.74 -12.24 20.59
CA ILE A 280 -21.50 -12.29 19.35
C ILE A 280 -21.20 -11.07 18.47
N TYR A 281 -21.01 -11.30 17.18
CA TYR A 281 -20.93 -10.27 16.14
C TYR A 281 -22.09 -10.46 15.16
N ASN A 282 -23.02 -9.51 15.10
CA ASN A 282 -24.13 -9.54 14.15
C ASN A 282 -23.79 -8.69 12.92
N LEU A 283 -23.90 -9.22 11.71
CA LEU A 283 -23.55 -8.45 10.51
C LEU A 283 -24.54 -7.30 10.22
N GLY A 284 -25.80 -7.45 10.63
CA GLY A 284 -26.81 -6.39 10.54
C GLY A 284 -26.62 -5.28 11.57
N TRP A 285 -25.86 -5.52 12.64
CA TRP A 285 -25.51 -4.52 13.65
C TRP A 285 -24.06 -4.73 14.11
N PRO A 286 -23.07 -4.26 13.32
CA PRO A 286 -21.64 -4.54 13.51
C PRO A 286 -21.10 -4.21 14.90
N GLY A 287 -20.15 -5.04 15.37
CA GLY A 287 -19.48 -4.90 16.66
C GLY A 287 -19.65 -6.14 17.54
N TRP A 288 -18.57 -6.52 18.23
CA TRP A 288 -18.58 -7.61 19.22
C TRP A 288 -19.34 -7.18 20.47
N ARG A 289 -20.16 -8.09 21.00
CA ARG A 289 -20.89 -7.89 22.26
C ARG A 289 -20.76 -9.13 23.13
N THR A 290 -20.49 -8.91 24.41
CA THR A 290 -20.47 -9.99 25.40
C THR A 290 -21.85 -10.61 25.53
N MET A 291 -21.89 -11.94 25.61
CA MET A 291 -23.08 -12.72 25.89
C MET A 291 -23.16 -13.03 27.38
N ALA A 292 -24.38 -13.27 27.88
CA ALA A 292 -24.55 -13.84 29.22
C ALA A 292 -23.84 -15.20 29.33
N ASP A 293 -23.39 -15.53 30.53
CA ASP A 293 -22.85 -16.86 30.83
C ASP A 293 -23.96 -17.92 30.76
N ARG A 294 -23.73 -18.93 29.93
CA ARG A 294 -24.63 -20.07 29.67
C ARG A 294 -24.17 -21.35 30.37
N GLY A 295 -23.19 -21.26 31.27
CA GLY A 295 -22.84 -22.33 32.20
C GLY A 295 -21.85 -23.37 31.69
N GLY A 296 -21.00 -23.05 30.71
CA GLY A 296 -19.96 -23.98 30.27
C GLY A 296 -19.16 -23.53 29.05
N ILE A 297 -18.04 -24.21 28.80
CA ILE A 297 -17.11 -23.92 27.69
C ILE A 297 -17.84 -23.95 26.34
N THR A 298 -18.56 -25.03 26.04
CA THR A 298 -19.31 -25.18 24.80
C THR A 298 -20.48 -24.22 24.72
N ALA A 299 -21.26 -24.08 25.79
CA ALA A 299 -22.41 -23.16 25.81
C ALA A 299 -21.98 -21.69 25.60
N ASN A 300 -20.80 -21.32 26.08
CA ASN A 300 -20.18 -20.01 25.88
C ASN A 300 -19.27 -19.93 24.65
N HIS A 301 -19.23 -20.95 23.80
CA HIS A 301 -18.50 -20.94 22.53
C HIS A 301 -17.00 -20.65 22.69
N TYR A 302 -16.38 -21.17 23.75
CA TYR A 302 -14.93 -21.07 23.94
C TYR A 302 -14.16 -22.15 23.16
N ASP A 303 -14.82 -23.25 22.81
CA ASP A 303 -14.23 -24.41 22.12
C ASP A 303 -14.55 -24.47 20.63
N HIS A 304 -15.41 -23.59 20.11
CA HIS A 304 -15.75 -23.52 18.68
C HIS A 304 -16.18 -22.12 18.23
N VAL A 305 -15.91 -21.80 16.96
CA VAL A 305 -16.51 -20.63 16.29
C VAL A 305 -17.84 -21.06 15.70
N HIS A 306 -18.92 -20.43 16.14
CA HIS A 306 -20.26 -20.68 15.58
C HIS A 306 -20.60 -19.63 14.53
N ILE A 307 -21.03 -20.09 13.35
CA ILE A 307 -21.42 -19.21 12.24
C ILE A 307 -22.84 -19.56 11.82
N SER A 308 -23.72 -18.55 11.84
CA SER A 308 -25.11 -18.67 11.38
C SER A 308 -25.34 -17.89 10.09
N MET A 309 -26.23 -18.41 9.23
CA MET A 309 -26.53 -17.90 7.89
C MET A 309 -27.97 -17.34 7.80
N TYR A 310 -28.22 -16.45 6.84
CA TYR A 310 -29.59 -15.98 6.54
C TYR A 310 -30.47 -17.05 5.88
#